data_AF-R7QSK9-F1
#
_entry.id   AF-R7QSK9-F1
#
_cell.length_a   1.000
_cell.length_b   1.000
_cell.length_c   1.000
_cell.angle_alpha   90.00
_cell.angle_beta   90.00
_cell.angle_gamma   90.00
#
_symmetry.space_group_name_H-M   'P 1'
#
loop_
_entity.id
_entity.type
_entity.pdbx_description
1 polymer ?
#
loop_
_entity_poly.entity_id
_entity_poly.type
_entity_poly.pdbx_seq_one_letter_code
_entity_poly.pdbx_strand_id
1 'polypeptide(L)'
;MKLALPSFIMWLLFFWGFFHCGLNVIAELTRFADREFYREWWNSTTLNHFWRTWNVLVHEWCVRHLYIESRRHNVKPSTAAFGTFFMSAVLHEYVCMIGFRMLRPYMFLGMMLQVPLMKLSNSWAGTRKGNMLMWLMLFVGQPVVVLMYARDYVAKWNSLMCNET
;
A
#
# COMPACT_ATOMS: atom_id res chain seq x y z
N MET A 1 -18.14 -9.28 -0.20
CA MET A 1 -18.65 -7.97 -0.69
C MET A 1 -19.23 -7.09 0.41
N LYS A 2 -20.05 -7.60 1.35
CA LYS A 2 -20.65 -6.76 2.42
C LYS A 2 -19.64 -5.99 3.28
N LEU A 3 -18.42 -6.52 3.47
CA LEU A 3 -17.35 -5.90 4.25
C LEU A 3 -16.42 -4.97 3.44
N ALA A 4 -16.58 -4.88 2.11
CA ALA A 4 -15.69 -4.05 1.29
C ALA A 4 -15.84 -2.55 1.60
N LEU A 5 -17.09 -2.09 1.76
CA LEU A 5 -17.38 -0.69 2.02
C LEU A 5 -16.86 -0.21 3.40
N PRO A 6 -17.14 -0.90 4.53
CA PRO A 6 -16.55 -0.54 5.81
C PRO A 6 -15.02 -0.55 5.80
N SER A 7 -14.40 -1.58 5.22
CA SER A 7 -12.94 -1.68 5.13
C SER A 7 -12.33 -0.53 4.33
N PHE A 8 -12.95 -0.14 3.22
CA PHE A 8 -12.49 0.97 2.39
C PHE A 8 -12.60 2.31 3.13
N ILE A 9 -13.72 2.56 3.82
CA ILE A 9 -13.90 3.78 4.63
C ILE A 9 -12.86 3.83 5.76
N MET A 10 -12.63 2.72 6.47
CA MET A 10 -11.61 2.64 7.51
C MET A 10 -10.21 2.95 6.96
N TRP A 11 -9.88 2.48 5.76
CA TRP A 11 -8.60 2.77 5.12
C TRP A 11 -8.43 4.26 4.79
N LEU A 12 -9.49 4.93 4.30
CA LEU A 12 -9.47 6.38 4.07
C LEU A 12 -9.35 7.19 5.37
N LEU A 13 -10.06 6.77 6.42
CA LEU A 13 -9.95 7.39 7.74
C LEU A 13 -8.57 7.19 8.36
N PHE A 14 -7.99 5.99 8.22
CA PHE A 14 -6.62 5.72 8.63
C PHE A 14 -5.64 6.63 7.91
N PHE A 15 -5.79 6.78 6.59
CA PHE A 15 -4.92 7.67 5.82
C PHE A 15 -4.97 9.10 6.34
N TRP A 16 -6.17 9.65 6.47
CA TRP A 16 -6.33 11.02 6.96
C TRP A 16 -5.84 11.16 8.40
N GLY A 17 -6.24 10.26 9.30
CA GLY A 17 -5.83 10.31 10.71
C GLY A 17 -4.32 10.18 10.91
N PHE A 18 -3.66 9.30 10.16
CA PHE A 18 -2.22 9.07 10.29
C PHE A 18 -1.39 10.10 9.51
N PHE A 19 -1.56 10.17 8.19
CA PHE A 19 -0.71 11.00 7.33
C PHE A 19 -1.04 12.49 7.42
N HIS A 20 -2.31 12.84 7.53
CA HIS A 20 -2.69 14.25 7.65
C HIS A 20 -2.59 14.72 9.10
N CYS A 21 -3.30 14.10 10.03
CA CYS A 21 -3.31 14.60 11.42
C CYS A 21 -2.03 14.19 12.19
N GLY A 22 -1.73 12.89 12.27
CA GLY A 22 -0.66 12.36 13.10
C GLY A 22 0.73 12.93 12.74
N LEU A 23 1.11 12.86 11.46
CA LEU A 23 2.42 13.35 11.02
C LEU A 23 2.55 14.89 11.14
N ASN A 24 1.48 15.65 10.92
CA ASN A 24 1.53 17.11 11.14
C ASN A 24 1.66 17.47 12.62
N VAL A 25 1.02 16.73 13.53
CA VAL A 25 1.22 16.93 14.98
C VAL A 25 2.68 16.65 15.35
N ILE A 26 3.25 15.55 14.86
CA ILE A 26 4.66 15.22 15.10
C ILE A 26 5.57 16.30 14.52
N ALA A 27 5.29 16.78 13.31
CA ALA A 27 6.06 17.83 12.66
C ALA A 27 6.02 19.15 13.45
N GLU A 28 4.86 19.55 13.97
CA GLU A 28 4.74 20.74 14.81
C GLU A 28 5.56 20.60 16.11
N LEU A 29 5.39 19.48 16.81
CA LEU A 29 6.11 19.21 18.06
C LEU A 29 7.63 19.18 17.88
N THR A 30 8.10 18.63 16.77
CA THR A 30 9.53 18.53 16.43
C THR A 30 10.07 19.75 15.69
N ARG A 31 9.21 20.75 15.39
CA ARG A 31 9.53 21.92 14.55
C ARG A 31 10.08 21.53 13.18
N PHE A 32 9.57 20.44 12.62
CA PHE A 32 9.91 19.97 11.30
C PHE A 32 9.12 20.78 10.24
N ALA A 33 9.86 21.43 9.35
CA ALA A 33 9.30 22.35 8.37
C ALA A 33 8.72 21.63 7.14
N ASP A 34 9.27 20.50 6.74
CA ASP A 34 8.79 19.75 5.59
C ASP A 34 7.55 18.92 5.99
N ARG A 35 6.40 19.28 5.42
CA ARG A 35 5.11 18.66 5.75
C ARG A 35 4.50 17.93 4.54
N GLU A 36 5.30 17.68 3.51
CA GLU A 36 4.84 17.04 2.29
C GLU A 36 4.76 15.52 2.45
N PHE A 37 3.89 15.04 3.35
CA PHE A 37 3.76 13.62 3.64
C PHE A 37 3.09 12.81 2.53
N TYR A 38 2.25 13.49 1.74
CA TYR A 38 1.51 12.95 0.60
C TYR A 38 1.21 14.07 -0.41
N ARG A 39 0.87 13.70 -1.64
CA ARG A 39 0.39 14.59 -2.72
C ARG A 39 -1.02 14.18 -3.15
N GLU A 40 -1.56 14.80 -4.20
CA GLU A 40 -2.93 14.58 -4.73
C GLU A 40 -3.17 13.19 -5.35
N TRP A 41 -2.95 12.12 -4.58
CA TRP A 41 -3.01 10.75 -5.04
C TRP A 41 -4.42 10.35 -5.51
N TRP A 42 -5.48 10.96 -4.98
CA TRP A 42 -6.87 10.69 -5.33
C TRP A 42 -7.20 11.07 -6.78
N ASN A 43 -6.46 12.02 -7.35
CA ASN A 43 -6.58 12.45 -8.75
C ASN A 43 -5.70 11.62 -9.70
N SER A 44 -4.99 10.60 -9.19
CA SER A 44 -4.09 9.79 -10.02
C SER A 44 -4.85 9.07 -11.13
N THR A 45 -4.42 9.30 -12.37
CA THR A 45 -4.91 8.55 -13.54
C THR A 45 -4.09 7.29 -13.81
N THR A 46 -2.92 7.16 -13.19
CA THR A 46 -2.08 5.96 -13.30
C THR A 46 -1.76 5.39 -11.93
N LEU A 47 -1.70 4.06 -11.81
CA LEU A 47 -1.26 3.39 -10.58
C LEU A 47 0.18 3.76 -10.20
N ASN A 48 1.04 4.02 -11.21
CA ASN A 48 2.39 4.53 -10.97
C ASN A 48 2.37 5.90 -10.29
N HIS A 49 1.49 6.81 -10.71
CA HIS A 49 1.38 8.12 -10.07
C HIS A 49 0.83 8.00 -8.64
N PHE A 50 -0.17 7.13 -8.44
CA PHE A 50 -0.74 6.84 -7.12
C PHE A 50 0.33 6.38 -6.12
N TRP A 51 1.15 5.39 -6.47
CA TRP A 51 2.18 4.85 -5.56
C TRP A 51 3.30 5.85 -5.22
N ARG A 52 3.48 6.90 -6.02
CA ARG A 52 4.46 7.97 -5.77
C ARG A 52 3.92 9.10 -4.89
N THR A 53 2.60 9.24 -4.83
CA THR A 53 1.93 10.40 -4.23
C THR A 53 1.19 10.06 -2.95
N TRP A 54 0.79 8.80 -2.75
CA TRP A 54 0.08 8.35 -1.55
C TRP A 54 0.91 8.51 -0.27
N ASN A 55 2.15 8.04 -0.27
CA ASN A 55 3.06 8.08 0.87
C ASN A 55 4.44 8.51 0.37
N VAL A 56 4.66 9.82 0.33
CA VAL A 56 5.88 10.41 -0.24
C VAL A 56 7.10 9.99 0.56
N LEU A 57 6.98 9.87 1.90
CA LEU A 57 8.12 9.51 2.75
C LEU A 57 8.69 8.13 2.42
N VAL A 58 7.83 7.12 2.34
CA VAL A 58 8.25 5.76 1.98
C VAL A 58 8.67 5.70 0.52
N HIS A 59 8.00 6.45 -0.36
CA HIS A 59 8.38 6.52 -1.76
C HIS A 59 9.80 7.05 -1.95
N GLU A 60 10.10 8.23 -1.40
CA GLU A 60 11.42 8.87 -1.48
C GLU A 60 12.49 8.02 -0.81
N TRP A 61 12.18 7.38 0.33
CA TRP A 61 13.10 6.42 0.96
C TRP A 61 13.44 5.26 0.04
N CYS A 62 12.43 4.64 -0.60
CA CYS A 62 12.62 3.56 -1.57
C CYS A 62 13.41 4.03 -2.79
N VAL A 63 13.10 5.22 -3.33
CA VAL A 63 13.81 5.79 -4.48
C VAL A 63 15.29 5.99 -4.13
N ARG A 64 15.57 6.63 -3.00
CA ARG A 64 16.95 6.92 -2.58
C ARG A 64 17.76 5.66 -2.30
N HIS A 65 17.24 4.74 -1.50
CA HIS A 65 18.04 3.63 -0.97
C HIS A 65 17.97 2.35 -1.79
N LEU A 66 16.92 2.16 -2.60
CA LEU A 66 16.76 0.96 -3.41
C LEU A 66 16.97 1.27 -4.89
N TYR A 67 16.21 2.22 -5.44
CA TYR A 67 16.24 2.50 -6.87
C TYR A 67 17.56 3.15 -7.30
N ILE A 68 17.93 4.29 -6.70
CA ILE A 68 19.14 5.04 -7.05
C ILE A 68 20.40 4.20 -6.82
N GLU A 69 20.50 3.49 -5.69
CA GLU A 69 21.63 2.60 -5.43
C GLU A 69 21.72 1.45 -6.46
N SER A 70 20.60 0.82 -6.81
CA SER A 70 20.58 -0.18 -7.90
C SER A 70 21.07 0.42 -9.23
N ARG A 71 20.67 1.65 -9.53
CA ARG A 71 21.10 2.36 -10.75
C ARG A 71 22.59 2.69 -10.73
N ARG A 72 23.18 2.99 -9.57
CA ARG A 72 24.64 3.17 -9.39
C ARG A 72 25.43 1.90 -9.66
N HIS A 73 24.83 0.74 -9.39
CA HIS A 73 25.37 -0.58 -9.74
C HIS A 73 25.01 -1.04 -11.17
N ASN A 74 24.70 -0.12 -12.09
CA ASN A 74 24.39 -0.39 -13.49
C ASN A 74 23.19 -1.33 -13.75
N VAL A 75 22.29 -1.51 -12.78
CA VAL A 75 21.06 -2.30 -12.96
C VAL A 75 20.10 -1.53 -13.88
N LYS A 76 19.50 -2.20 -14.89
CA LYS A 76 18.55 -1.59 -15.84
C LYS A 76 17.38 -0.89 -15.12
N PRO A 77 16.81 0.22 -15.66
CA PRO A 77 15.77 0.98 -14.96
C PRO A 77 14.52 0.15 -14.61
N SER A 78 14.08 -0.71 -15.54
CA SER A 78 12.94 -1.60 -15.33
C SER A 78 13.20 -2.62 -14.23
N THR A 79 14.40 -3.21 -14.20
CA THR A 79 14.82 -4.16 -13.17
C THR A 79 14.96 -3.49 -11.81
N ALA A 80 15.52 -2.27 -11.76
CA ALA A 80 15.63 -1.49 -10.51
C ALA A 80 14.26 -1.09 -9.96
N ALA A 81 13.33 -0.67 -10.83
CA ALA A 81 11.96 -0.34 -10.44
C ALA A 81 11.21 -1.58 -9.94
N PHE A 82 11.32 -2.71 -10.64
CA PHE A 82 10.74 -3.98 -10.21
C PHE A 82 11.32 -4.44 -8.87
N GLY A 83 12.65 -4.41 -8.72
CA GLY A 83 13.33 -4.77 -7.47
C GLY A 83 12.90 -3.90 -6.29
N THR A 84 12.74 -2.59 -6.51
CA THR A 84 12.24 -1.66 -5.49
C THR A 84 10.81 -2.02 -5.07
N PHE A 85 9.92 -2.29 -6.04
CA PHE A 85 8.54 -2.67 -5.76
C PHE A 85 8.44 -4.07 -5.10
N PHE A 86 9.29 -5.01 -5.51
CA PHE A 86 9.41 -6.34 -4.91
C PHE A 86 9.84 -6.25 -3.44
N MET A 87 10.90 -5.48 -3.15
CA MET A 87 11.35 -5.25 -1.77
C MET A 87 10.27 -4.60 -0.92
N SER A 88 9.54 -3.63 -1.47
CA SER A 88 8.37 -3.04 -0.80
C SER A 88 7.32 -4.11 -0.46
N ALA A 89 7.00 -5.01 -1.38
CA ALA A 89 6.03 -6.08 -1.13
C ALA A 89 6.47 -7.07 -0.05
N VAL A 90 7.77 -7.41 0.01
CA VAL A 90 8.34 -8.23 1.08
C VAL A 90 8.18 -7.53 2.43
N LEU A 91 8.47 -6.23 2.51
CA LEU A 91 8.32 -5.46 3.74
C LEU A 91 6.86 -5.36 4.19
N HIS A 92 5.91 -5.18 3.26
CA HIS A 92 4.49 -5.16 3.60
C HIS A 92 4.02 -6.52 4.14
N GLU A 93 4.45 -7.62 3.52
CA GLU A 93 4.18 -8.96 4.03
C GLU A 93 4.79 -9.18 5.42
N TYR A 94 6.00 -8.69 5.66
CA TYR A 94 6.65 -8.77 6.96
C TYR A 94 5.85 -8.03 8.05
N VAL A 95 5.33 -6.84 7.75
CA VAL A 95 4.47 -6.10 8.68
C VAL A 95 3.17 -6.86 8.97
N CYS A 96 2.52 -7.41 7.94
CA CYS A 96 1.32 -8.24 8.11
C CYS A 96 1.63 -9.51 8.93
N MET A 97 2.76 -10.16 8.68
CA MET A 97 3.20 -11.34 9.39
C MET A 97 3.37 -11.07 10.89
N ILE A 98 3.98 -9.94 11.26
CA ILE A 98 4.11 -9.53 12.66
C ILE A 98 2.73 -9.21 13.26
N GLY A 99 1.91 -8.42 12.56
CA GLY A 99 0.61 -7.98 13.05
C GLY A 99 -0.36 -9.14 13.31
N PHE A 100 -0.45 -10.08 12.37
CA PHE A 100 -1.34 -11.25 12.48
C PHE A 100 -0.68 -12.45 13.16
N ARG A 101 0.65 -12.44 13.37
CA ARG A 101 1.45 -13.58 13.87
C ARG A 101 1.28 -14.84 13.01
N MET A 102 1.22 -14.64 11.70
CA MET A 102 0.94 -15.68 10.69
C MET A 102 1.69 -15.37 9.39
N LEU A 103 2.37 -16.37 8.83
CA LEU A 103 2.99 -16.24 7.52
C LEU A 103 2.02 -16.71 6.44
N ARG A 104 1.40 -15.76 5.73
CA ARG A 104 0.46 -16.00 4.63
C ARG A 104 0.69 -14.95 3.54
N PRO A 105 1.18 -15.30 2.34
CA PRO A 105 1.69 -14.35 1.36
C PRO A 105 0.62 -13.50 0.64
N TYR A 106 -0.50 -13.18 1.28
CA TYR A 106 -1.62 -12.47 0.68
C TYR A 106 -1.25 -11.04 0.31
N MET A 107 -0.51 -10.33 1.17
CA MET A 107 -0.10 -8.96 0.88
C MET A 107 0.97 -8.94 -0.20
N PHE A 108 1.97 -9.83 -0.10
CA PHE A 108 2.99 -9.98 -1.14
C PHE A 108 2.39 -10.24 -2.53
N LEU A 109 1.51 -11.24 -2.64
CA LEU A 109 0.86 -11.59 -3.90
C LEU A 109 -0.06 -10.47 -4.39
N GLY A 110 -0.81 -9.84 -3.48
CA GLY A 110 -1.68 -8.71 -3.78
C GLY A 110 -0.92 -7.52 -4.38
N MET A 111 0.30 -7.24 -3.89
CA MET A 111 1.16 -6.22 -4.50
C MET A 111 1.73 -6.67 -5.83
N MET A 112 2.26 -7.89 -5.96
CA MET A 112 2.83 -8.39 -7.22
C MET A 112 1.81 -8.42 -8.37
N LEU A 113 0.54 -8.73 -8.07
CA LEU A 113 -0.56 -8.69 -9.03
C LEU A 113 -0.85 -7.28 -9.57
N GLN A 114 -0.38 -6.22 -8.90
CA GLN A 114 -0.53 -4.85 -9.40
C GLN A 114 0.48 -4.52 -10.50
N VAL A 115 1.59 -5.26 -10.64
CA VAL A 115 2.61 -4.95 -11.66
C VAL A 115 2.04 -5.02 -13.09
N PRO A 116 1.27 -6.05 -13.48
CA PRO A 116 0.53 -6.04 -14.73
C PRO A 116 -0.50 -4.90 -14.82
N LEU A 117 -1.24 -4.63 -13.73
CA LEU A 117 -2.23 -3.55 -13.69
C LEU A 117 -1.60 -2.17 -13.88
N MET A 118 -0.38 -1.93 -13.41
CA MET A 118 0.36 -0.69 -13.64
C MET A 118 0.63 -0.46 -15.13
N LYS A 119 0.96 -1.53 -15.88
CA LYS A 119 1.15 -1.44 -17.34
C LYS A 119 -0.16 -1.11 -18.06
N LEU A 120 -1.26 -1.74 -17.64
CA LEU A 120 -2.60 -1.44 -18.17
C LEU A 120 -3.02 0.00 -17.85
N SER A 121 -2.79 0.44 -16.62
CA SER A 121 -3.15 1.78 -16.16
C SER A 121 -2.39 2.87 -16.94
N ASN A 122 -1.15 2.60 -17.38
CA ASN A 122 -0.39 3.52 -18.21
C ASN A 122 -0.98 3.73 -19.61
N SER A 123 -1.71 2.75 -20.18
CA SER A 123 -2.37 2.94 -21.48
C SER A 123 -3.58 3.87 -21.41
N TRP A 124 -4.10 4.12 -20.20
CA TRP A 124 -5.22 5.04 -19.92
C TRP A 124 -4.78 6.31 -19.18
N ALA A 125 -3.48 6.64 -19.22
CA ALA A 125 -2.94 7.84 -18.60
C ALA A 125 -3.70 9.10 -19.06
N GLY A 126 -3.98 10.02 -18.13
CA GLY A 126 -4.73 11.26 -18.39
C GLY A 126 -6.23 11.08 -18.59
N THR A 127 -6.77 9.85 -18.55
CA THR A 127 -8.20 9.60 -18.74
C THR A 127 -8.91 9.30 -17.42
N ARG A 128 -10.23 9.56 -17.37
CA ARG A 128 -11.09 9.16 -16.25
C ARG A 128 -11.09 7.64 -16.02
N LYS A 129 -10.90 6.83 -17.07
CA LYS A 129 -10.83 5.37 -16.98
C LYS A 129 -9.66 4.91 -16.11
N GLY A 130 -8.50 5.57 -16.25
CA GLY A 130 -7.33 5.30 -15.42
C GLY A 130 -7.55 5.62 -13.93
N ASN A 131 -8.24 6.73 -13.64
CA ASN A 131 -8.63 7.08 -12.27
C ASN A 131 -9.65 6.10 -11.69
N MET A 132 -10.67 5.71 -12.47
CA MET A 132 -11.64 4.68 -12.06
C MET A 132 -10.95 3.34 -11.76
N LEU A 133 -9.97 2.93 -12.58
CA LEU A 133 -9.20 1.71 -12.35
C LEU A 133 -8.42 1.77 -11.02
N MET A 134 -7.81 2.91 -10.71
CA MET A 134 -7.11 3.14 -9.44
C MET A 134 -8.07 3.00 -8.24
N TRP A 135 -9.22 3.66 -8.28
CA TRP A 135 -10.22 3.56 -7.22
C TRP A 135 -10.80 2.16 -7.07
N LEU A 136 -11.06 1.47 -8.18
CA LEU A 136 -11.52 0.07 -8.16
C LEU A 136 -10.47 -0.85 -7.53
N MET A 137 -9.19 -0.64 -7.86
CA MET A 137 -8.09 -1.39 -7.27
C MET A 137 -8.00 -1.17 -5.76
N LEU A 138 -8.18 0.06 -5.27
CA LEU A 138 -8.22 0.35 -3.83
C LEU A 138 -9.45 -0.26 -3.15
N PHE A 139 -10.64 -0.09 -3.74
CA PHE A 139 -11.90 -0.58 -3.18
C PHE A 139 -11.97 -2.10 -3.10
N VAL A 140 -11.38 -2.82 -4.07
CA VAL A 140 -11.40 -4.29 -4.09
C VAL A 140 -10.15 -4.88 -3.44
N GLY A 141 -8.97 -4.37 -3.77
CA GLY A 141 -7.69 -4.97 -3.38
C GLY A 141 -7.46 -4.96 -1.87
N GLN A 142 -7.62 -3.81 -1.22
CA GLN A 142 -7.38 -3.67 0.22
C GLN A 142 -8.33 -4.56 1.04
N PRO A 143 -9.67 -4.52 0.84
CA PRO A 143 -10.56 -5.37 1.62
C PRO A 143 -10.33 -6.86 1.40
N VAL A 144 -9.98 -7.30 0.19
CA VAL A 144 -9.69 -8.72 -0.08
C VAL A 144 -8.53 -9.19 0.78
N VAL A 145 -7.41 -8.48 0.79
CA VAL A 145 -6.23 -8.86 1.58
C VAL A 145 -6.55 -8.90 3.08
N VAL A 146 -7.19 -7.86 3.60
CA VAL A 146 -7.55 -7.78 5.03
C VAL A 146 -8.52 -8.90 5.42
N LEU A 147 -9.52 -9.18 4.59
CA LEU A 147 -10.49 -10.25 4.86
C LEU A 147 -9.85 -11.64 4.82
N MET A 148 -8.87 -11.86 3.94
CA MET A 148 -8.14 -13.13 3.90
C MET A 148 -7.33 -13.34 5.18
N TYR A 149 -6.59 -12.33 5.65
CA TYR A 149 -5.88 -12.42 6.93
C TYR A 149 -6.85 -12.57 8.12
N ALA A 150 -7.94 -11.79 8.16
CA ALA A 150 -8.90 -11.87 9.24
C ALA A 150 -9.57 -13.25 9.33
N ARG A 151 -9.98 -13.83 8.19
CA ARG A 151 -10.54 -15.18 8.13
C ARG A 151 -9.57 -16.21 8.67
N ASP A 152 -8.32 -16.19 8.22
CA ASP A 152 -7.30 -17.15 8.63
C ASP A 152 -6.92 -16.97 10.10
N TYR A 153 -6.84 -15.73 10.57
CA TYR A 153 -6.60 -15.41 11.98
C TYR A 153 -7.71 -15.97 12.87
N VAL A 154 -8.97 -15.69 12.53
CA VAL A 154 -10.13 -16.21 13.24
C VAL A 154 -10.13 -17.74 13.19
N ALA A 155 -9.90 -18.37 12.04
CA ALA A 155 -9.84 -19.84 11.95
C ALA A 155 -8.73 -20.45 12.83
N LYS A 156 -7.56 -19.81 12.92
CA LYS A 156 -6.43 -20.28 13.75
C LYS A 156 -6.69 -20.12 15.25
N TRP A 157 -7.35 -19.03 15.65
CA TRP A 157 -7.53 -18.65 17.06
C TRP A 157 -8.97 -18.85 17.57
N ASN A 158 -9.87 -19.40 16.74
CA ASN A 158 -11.26 -19.67 17.09
C ASN A 158 -11.40 -20.59 18.31
N SER A 159 -10.46 -21.51 18.52
CA SER A 159 -10.43 -22.37 19.71
C SER A 159 -10.21 -21.61 21.02
N LEU A 160 -9.74 -20.35 20.98
CA LEU A 160 -9.63 -19.48 22.16
C LEU A 160 -10.86 -18.60 22.39
N MET A 161 -11.65 -18.32 21.34
CA MET A 161 -12.80 -17.40 21.38
C MET A 161 -14.13 -18.14 21.60
N CYS A 162 -14.21 -19.42 21.22
CA CYS A 162 -15.32 -20.32 21.48
C CYS A 162 -14.85 -21.48 22.37
N ASN A 163 -14.44 -21.20 23.60
CA ASN A 163 -14.66 -22.16 24.67
C ASN A 163 -16.06 -21.86 25.22
N GLU A 164 -17.07 -22.52 24.65
CA GLU A 164 -18.36 -22.63 25.31
C GLU A 164 -18.14 -23.48 26.58
N THR A 165 -18.16 -22.83 27.74
CA THR A 165 -18.57 -23.45 29.00
C THR A 165 -20.07 -23.33 29.15
#